data_AF-A0A5S5BHB5-F1
#
_entry.id   AF-A0A5S5BHB5-F1
#
_cell.length_a   1.000
_cell.length_b   1.000
_cell.length_c   1.000
_cell.angle_alpha   90.00
_cell.angle_beta   90.00
_cell.angle_gamma   90.00
#
_symmetry.space_group_name_H-M   'P 1'
#
loop_
_entity.id
_entity.type
_entity.pdbx_description
1 polymer ?
#
loop_
_entity_poly.entity_id
_entity_poly.type
_entity_poly.pdbx_seq_one_letter_code
_entity_poly.pdbx_strand_id
1 'polypeptide(L)'
;MDTYKRKELLVGALMLGAGLFYLFLTINLPRKGFIDASTVPYVLSVGLCLLGVLQLLTATKATQPPVDPDADADPSAATPPDYPTVFKTLGLIAVYVALLQKVGFPIMTVLYLYAQFIVITPREQKINHITYIVIAVITSALIFFTFRQGFDLMLPTGFLKI
;
A
#
# COMPACT_ATOMS: atom_id res chain seq x y z
N MET A 1 18.30 -21.42 21.97
CA MET A 1 17.74 -20.25 21.26
C MET A 1 16.50 -20.74 20.55
N ASP A 2 15.33 -20.31 21.01
CA ASP A 2 14.03 -20.75 20.49
C ASP A 2 13.95 -20.51 18.99
N THR A 3 13.55 -21.54 18.25
CA THR A 3 13.42 -21.51 16.79
C THR A 3 12.57 -20.33 16.31
N TYR A 4 11.62 -19.89 17.13
CA TYR A 4 10.79 -18.69 16.93
C TYR A 4 11.61 -17.40 16.85
N LYS A 5 12.50 -17.18 17.82
CA LYS A 5 13.34 -15.97 17.90
C LYS A 5 14.30 -15.86 16.71
N ARG A 6 14.78 -17.00 16.19
CA ARG A 6 15.62 -17.04 14.97
C ARG A 6 14.83 -16.67 13.71
N LYS A 7 13.57 -17.10 13.60
CA LYS A 7 12.71 -16.78 12.45
C LYS A 7 12.34 -15.30 12.44
N GLU A 8 11.94 -14.74 13.58
CA GLU A 8 11.66 -13.30 13.73
C GLU A 8 12.88 -12.43 13.40
N LEU A 9 14.06 -12.81 13.90
CA LEU A 9 15.30 -12.11 13.56
C LEU A 9 15.65 -12.22 12.07
N LEU A 10 15.41 -13.38 11.44
CA LEU A 10 15.67 -13.57 10.01
C LEU A 10 14.71 -12.76 9.15
N VAL A 11 13.42 -12.74 9.48
CA VAL A 11 12.40 -11.94 8.79
C VAL A 11 12.70 -10.46 8.92
N GLY A 12 12.97 -9.97 10.13
CA GLY A 12 13.34 -8.56 10.37
C GLY A 12 14.63 -8.17 9.65
N ALA A 13 15.66 -9.03 9.64
CA ALA A 13 16.90 -8.79 8.91
C ALA A 13 16.70 -8.75 7.39
N LEU A 14 15.89 -9.66 6.85
CA LEU A 14 15.56 -9.70 5.42
C LEU A 14 14.74 -8.46 5.01
N MET A 15 13.76 -8.08 5.81
CA MET A 15 12.91 -6.92 5.56
C MET A 15 13.70 -5.60 5.65
N LEU A 16 14.61 -5.47 6.63
CA LEU A 16 15.52 -4.32 6.72
C LEU A 16 16.49 -4.30 5.53
N GLY A 17 17.05 -5.44 5.15
CA GLY A 17 17.93 -5.56 3.98
C GLY A 17 17.25 -5.15 2.69
N ALA A 18 16.01 -5.61 2.46
CA ALA A 18 15.18 -5.20 1.33
C ALA A 18 14.87 -3.69 1.36
N GLY A 19 14.57 -3.14 2.53
CA GLY A 19 14.35 -1.70 2.72
C GLY A 19 15.59 -0.87 2.38
N LEU A 20 16.77 -1.27 2.86
CA LEU A 20 18.04 -0.59 2.55
C LEU A 20 18.40 -0.70 1.07
N PHE A 21 18.16 -1.86 0.45
CA PHE A 21 18.36 -2.04 -0.98
C PHE A 21 17.44 -1.13 -1.80
N TYR A 22 16.17 -1.04 -1.42
CA TYR A 22 15.21 -0.14 -2.04
C TYR A 22 15.58 1.35 -1.82
N LEU A 23 16.10 1.71 -0.65
CA LEU A 23 16.65 3.04 -0.36
C LEU A 23 17.86 3.35 -1.25
N PHE A 24 18.76 2.39 -1.44
CA PHE A 24 19.93 2.55 -2.30
C PHE A 24 19.52 2.81 -3.75
N LEU A 25 18.56 2.03 -4.28
CA LEU A 25 17.99 2.27 -5.60
C LEU A 25 17.34 3.65 -5.68
N THR A 26 16.64 4.07 -4.62
CA THR A 26 15.99 5.38 -4.54
C THR A 26 16.97 6.55 -4.56
N ILE A 27 18.09 6.46 -3.83
CA ILE A 27 19.10 7.53 -3.78
C ILE A 27 19.79 7.72 -5.14
N ASN A 28 19.87 6.65 -5.96
CA ASN A 28 20.41 6.71 -7.31
C ASN A 28 19.46 7.37 -8.33
N LEU A 29 18.21 7.72 -7.96
CA LEU A 29 17.33 8.45 -8.87
C LEU A 29 17.76 9.92 -9.01
N PRO A 30 17.77 10.47 -10.24
CA PRO A 30 18.07 11.88 -10.46
C PRO A 30 17.01 12.75 -9.78
N ARG A 31 17.44 13.60 -8.85
CA ARG A 31 16.59 14.54 -8.11
C ARG A 31 16.39 15.82 -8.92
N LYS A 32 15.15 16.21 -9.20
CA LYS A 32 14.84 17.49 -9.88
C LYS A 32 14.29 18.60 -8.99
N GLY A 33 14.22 18.43 -7.67
CA GLY A 33 13.78 19.48 -6.76
C GLY A 33 13.58 18.99 -5.32
N PHE A 34 13.00 19.86 -4.47
CA PHE A 34 12.64 19.52 -3.08
C PHE A 34 11.45 18.54 -2.98
N ILE A 35 10.53 18.57 -3.94
CA ILE A 35 9.38 17.66 -4.02
C ILE A 35 9.25 17.21 -5.48
N ASP A 36 9.38 15.92 -5.74
CA ASP A 36 9.50 15.31 -7.07
C ASP A 36 9.09 13.81 -6.99
N ALA A 37 8.99 13.12 -8.12
CA ALA A 37 8.62 11.71 -8.23
C ALA A 37 9.47 10.76 -7.36
N SER A 38 10.70 11.15 -7.03
CA SER A 38 11.63 10.39 -6.16
C SER A 38 11.26 10.43 -4.67
N THR A 39 10.37 11.33 -4.24
CA THR A 39 9.94 11.43 -2.84
C THR A 39 9.08 10.26 -2.38
N VAL A 40 8.21 9.72 -3.24
CA VAL A 40 7.37 8.55 -2.90
C VAL A 40 8.23 7.31 -2.60
N PRO A 41 9.17 6.91 -3.48
CA PRO A 41 10.13 5.85 -3.15
C PRO A 41 10.92 6.13 -1.88
N TYR A 42 11.25 7.40 -1.60
CA TYR A 42 12.02 7.77 -0.41
C TYR A 42 11.21 7.59 0.88
N VAL A 43 9.96 8.06 0.91
CA VAL A 43 9.06 7.88 2.06
C VAL A 43 8.81 6.40 2.32
N LEU A 44 8.57 5.61 1.26
CA LEU A 44 8.36 4.17 1.36
C LEU A 44 9.60 3.43 1.86
N SER A 45 10.79 3.75 1.32
CA SER A 45 12.05 3.13 1.76
C SER A 45 12.37 3.45 3.22
N VAL A 46 12.21 4.71 3.64
CA VAL A 46 12.37 5.10 5.05
C VAL A 46 11.37 4.36 5.93
N GLY A 47 10.10 4.26 5.52
CA GLY A 47 9.08 3.50 6.24
C GLY A 47 9.43 2.03 6.40
N LEU A 48 9.89 1.37 5.32
CA LEU A 48 10.34 -0.03 5.34
C LEU A 48 11.56 -0.23 6.23
N CYS A 49 12.54 0.67 6.17
CA CYS A 49 13.70 0.62 7.06
C CYS A 49 13.28 0.80 8.53
N LEU A 50 12.39 1.74 8.84
CA LEU A 50 11.88 1.96 10.20
C LEU A 50 11.15 0.72 10.72
N LEU A 51 10.26 0.14 9.91
CA LEU A 51 9.56 -1.10 10.25
C LEU A 51 10.52 -2.26 10.47
N GLY A 52 11.52 -2.44 9.60
CA GLY A 52 12.55 -3.48 9.75
C GLY A 52 13.38 -3.30 11.02
N VAL A 53 13.74 -2.06 11.37
CA VAL A 53 14.45 -1.76 12.64
C VAL A 53 13.55 -2.06 13.83
N LEU A 54 12.29 -1.60 13.81
CA LEU A 54 11.32 -1.87 14.88
C LEU A 54 11.11 -3.37 15.07
N GLN A 55 10.99 -4.14 13.98
CA GLN A 55 10.84 -5.59 14.04
C GLN A 55 12.09 -6.29 14.60
N LEU A 56 13.29 -5.82 14.30
CA LEU A 56 14.52 -6.34 14.93
C LEU A 56 14.58 -6.03 16.44
N LEU A 57 14.15 -4.82 16.83
CA LEU A 57 14.08 -4.42 18.24
C LEU A 57 13.04 -5.24 19.01
N THR A 58 11.86 -5.50 18.42
CA THR A 58 10.85 -6.37 19.03
C THR A 58 11.29 -7.83 19.04
N ALA A 59 11.96 -8.33 18.00
CA ALA A 59 12.48 -9.70 17.92
C ALA A 59 13.55 -9.99 19.00
N THR A 60 14.37 -9.01 19.37
CA THR A 60 15.35 -9.18 20.47
C THR A 60 14.68 -9.26 21.84
N LYS A 61 13.56 -8.56 22.04
CA LYS A 61 12.72 -8.59 23.25
C LYS A 61 11.59 -9.62 23.22
N ALA A 62 11.38 -10.31 22.11
CA ALA A 62 10.30 -11.26 21.93
C ALA A 62 10.43 -12.42 22.92
N THR A 63 9.63 -12.35 23.99
CA THR A 63 9.09 -13.51 24.67
C THR A 63 7.83 -13.87 23.89
N GLN A 64 7.59 -15.18 23.68
CA GLN A 64 6.43 -15.69 22.97
C GLN A 64 5.17 -14.92 23.42
N PRO A 65 4.53 -14.12 22.55
CA PRO A 65 3.26 -13.51 22.91
C PRO A 65 2.29 -14.64 23.25
N PRO A 66 1.37 -14.46 24.21
CA PRO A 66 0.16 -15.27 24.18
C PRO A 66 -0.40 -15.13 22.77
N VAL A 67 -0.77 -16.24 22.15
CA VAL A 67 -1.46 -16.22 20.87
C VAL A 67 -2.79 -15.52 21.11
N ASP A 68 -2.78 -14.19 20.97
CA ASP A 68 -3.98 -13.39 20.81
C ASP A 68 -4.47 -13.69 19.39
N PRO A 69 -5.63 -14.36 19.23
CA PRO A 69 -6.13 -14.76 17.92
C PRO A 69 -6.43 -13.58 16.98
N ASP A 70 -6.33 -12.34 17.47
CA ASP A 70 -6.54 -11.09 16.74
C ASP A 70 -5.26 -10.25 16.53
N ALA A 71 -4.11 -10.66 17.08
CA ALA A 71 -2.84 -9.90 16.96
C ALA A 71 -1.98 -10.34 15.76
N ASP A 72 -2.27 -11.50 15.17
CA ASP A 72 -1.72 -11.95 13.88
C ASP A 72 -2.48 -11.33 12.70
N ALA A 73 -2.72 -10.01 12.75
CA ALA A 73 -3.08 -9.23 11.57
C ALA A 73 -1.84 -8.99 10.67
N ASP A 74 -1.05 -10.04 10.46
CA ASP A 74 -0.31 -10.22 9.22
C ASP A 74 -1.30 -10.92 8.26
N PRO A 75 -1.85 -10.22 7.25
CA PRO A 75 -2.84 -10.80 6.34
C PRO A 75 -2.29 -11.96 5.50
N SER A 76 -1.00 -12.32 5.69
CA SER A 76 -0.33 -13.39 4.97
C SER A 76 -0.38 -14.77 5.65
N ALA A 77 -0.80 -14.92 6.92
CA ALA A 77 -0.51 -16.15 7.66
C ALA A 77 -1.69 -17.04 8.10
N ALA A 78 -2.94 -16.56 8.18
CA ALA A 78 -4.00 -17.35 8.84
C ALA A 78 -5.42 -17.21 8.28
N THR A 79 -5.58 -16.98 6.98
CA THR A 79 -6.87 -17.14 6.28
C THR A 79 -6.61 -17.99 5.05
N PRO A 80 -7.44 -19.01 4.71
CA PRO A 80 -7.29 -19.68 3.43
C PRO A 80 -7.27 -18.58 2.35
N PRO A 81 -6.21 -18.48 1.53
CA PRO A 81 -6.08 -17.39 0.59
C PRO A 81 -7.33 -17.36 -0.28
N ASP A 82 -8.09 -16.27 -0.20
CA ASP A 82 -9.24 -16.04 -1.05
C ASP A 82 -8.74 -15.71 -2.46
N TYR A 83 -8.21 -16.74 -3.13
CA TYR A 83 -7.84 -16.72 -4.54
C TYR A 83 -8.91 -16.04 -5.42
N PRO A 84 -10.22 -16.27 -5.26
CA PRO A 84 -11.22 -15.56 -6.07
C PRO A 84 -11.24 -14.05 -5.82
N THR A 85 -10.97 -13.59 -4.60
CA THR A 85 -10.87 -12.16 -4.28
C THR A 85 -9.60 -11.57 -4.88
N VAL A 86 -8.47 -12.29 -4.78
CA VAL A 86 -7.19 -11.89 -5.40
C VAL A 86 -7.32 -11.75 -6.92
N PHE A 87 -7.97 -12.70 -7.60
CA PHE A 87 -8.19 -12.60 -9.04
C PHE A 87 -9.11 -11.43 -9.41
N LYS A 88 -10.13 -11.13 -8.60
CA LYS A 88 -11.01 -9.97 -8.80
C LYS A 88 -10.26 -8.66 -8.62
N THR A 89 -9.47 -8.51 -7.58
CA THR A 89 -8.68 -7.29 -7.35
C THR A 89 -7.64 -7.11 -8.44
N LEU A 90 -6.96 -8.19 -8.88
CA LEU A 90 -6.02 -8.14 -9.99
C LEU A 90 -6.70 -7.73 -11.30
N GLY A 91 -7.86 -8.30 -11.61
CA GLY A 91 -8.66 -7.89 -12.76
C GLY A 91 -9.08 -6.43 -12.69
N LEU A 92 -9.48 -5.96 -11.50
CA LEU A 92 -9.88 -4.57 -11.29
C LEU A 92 -8.69 -3.60 -11.48
N ILE A 93 -7.50 -3.97 -11.03
CA ILE A 93 -6.26 -3.20 -11.27
C ILE A 93 -5.96 -3.13 -12.77
N ALA A 94 -6.07 -4.26 -13.49
CA ALA A 94 -5.84 -4.28 -14.93
C ALA A 94 -6.81 -3.36 -15.69
N VAL A 95 -8.10 -3.40 -15.33
CA VAL A 95 -9.12 -2.50 -15.89
C VAL A 95 -8.80 -1.04 -15.54
N TYR A 96 -8.42 -0.75 -14.30
CA TYR A 96 -8.04 0.59 -13.88
C TYR A 96 -6.90 1.14 -14.75
N VAL A 97 -5.80 0.40 -14.91
CA VAL A 97 -4.64 0.85 -15.72
C VAL A 97 -5.03 1.05 -17.19
N ALA A 98 -5.82 0.14 -17.77
CA ALA A 98 -6.24 0.23 -19.16
C ALA A 98 -7.15 1.45 -19.44
N LEU A 99 -8.00 1.82 -18.49
CA LEU A 99 -8.94 2.93 -18.62
C LEU A 99 -8.38 4.26 -18.09
N LEU A 100 -7.31 4.24 -17.30
CA LEU A 100 -6.69 5.43 -16.70
C LEU A 100 -6.39 6.50 -17.75
N GLN A 101 -5.76 6.11 -18.86
CA GLN A 101 -5.41 7.02 -19.95
C GLN A 101 -6.63 7.64 -20.65
N LYS A 102 -7.74 6.88 -20.77
CA LYS A 102 -8.94 7.35 -21.49
C LYS A 102 -9.83 8.23 -20.61
N VAL A 103 -10.12 7.79 -19.40
CA VAL A 103 -11.14 8.40 -18.54
C VAL A 103 -10.55 9.51 -17.66
N GLY A 104 -9.30 9.33 -17.22
CA GLY A 104 -8.61 10.26 -16.33
C GLY A 104 -8.47 9.71 -14.90
N PHE A 105 -7.39 10.11 -14.25
CA PHE A 105 -6.99 9.65 -12.93
C PHE A 105 -8.05 9.83 -11.84
N PRO A 106 -8.65 11.02 -11.61
CA PRO A 106 -9.53 11.20 -10.45
C PRO A 106 -10.82 10.38 -10.56
N ILE A 107 -11.45 10.36 -11.74
CA ILE A 107 -12.69 9.60 -11.94
C ILE A 107 -12.43 8.09 -11.81
N MET A 108 -11.37 7.59 -12.47
CA MET A 108 -11.04 6.17 -12.42
C MET A 108 -10.61 5.71 -11.03
N THR A 109 -9.92 6.57 -10.27
CA THR A 109 -9.49 6.23 -8.91
C THR A 109 -10.67 6.14 -7.96
N VAL A 110 -11.67 7.03 -8.07
CA VAL A 110 -12.91 6.92 -7.28
C VAL A 110 -13.64 5.60 -7.60
N LEU A 111 -13.82 5.29 -8.88
CA LEU A 111 -14.49 4.05 -9.31
C LEU A 111 -13.72 2.81 -8.85
N TYR A 112 -12.39 2.82 -9.01
CA TYR A 112 -11.51 1.76 -8.58
C TYR A 112 -11.58 1.54 -7.07
N LEU A 113 -11.39 2.60 -6.26
CA LEU A 113 -11.44 2.51 -4.80
C LEU A 113 -12.80 2.01 -4.31
N TYR A 114 -13.88 2.54 -4.86
CA TYR A 114 -15.23 2.08 -4.53
C TYR A 114 -15.44 0.59 -4.85
N ALA A 115 -15.05 0.14 -6.05
CA ALA A 115 -15.16 -1.27 -6.42
C ALA A 115 -14.23 -2.17 -5.60
N GLN A 116 -13.03 -1.69 -5.27
CA GLN A 116 -12.06 -2.40 -4.43
C GLN A 116 -12.59 -2.56 -2.99
N PHE A 117 -13.21 -1.52 -2.42
CA PHE A 117 -13.85 -1.60 -1.11
C PHE A 117 -14.96 -2.64 -1.10
N ILE A 118 -15.79 -2.71 -2.16
CA ILE A 118 -16.84 -3.72 -2.27
C ILE A 118 -16.27 -5.14 -2.41
N VAL A 119 -15.19 -5.33 -3.20
CA VAL A 119 -14.57 -6.64 -3.41
C VAL A 119 -13.94 -7.18 -2.12
N ILE A 120 -13.37 -6.31 -1.30
CA ILE A 120 -12.68 -6.67 -0.05
C ILE A 120 -13.65 -6.76 1.14
N THR A 121 -14.78 -6.06 1.13
CA THR A 121 -15.75 -6.09 2.23
C THR A 121 -16.34 -7.50 2.38
N PRO A 122 -16.13 -8.18 3.54
CA PRO A 122 -16.69 -9.51 3.79
C PRO A 122 -18.22 -9.48 3.68
N ARG A 123 -18.81 -10.55 3.13
CA ARG A 123 -20.25 -10.64 2.85
C ARG A 123 -21.16 -10.52 4.09
N GLU A 124 -20.58 -10.59 5.28
CA GLU A 124 -21.26 -10.52 6.57
C GLU A 124 -21.49 -9.09 7.07
N GLN A 125 -20.85 -8.08 6.45
CA GLN A 125 -20.97 -6.67 6.87
C GLN A 125 -21.80 -5.86 5.89
N LYS A 126 -22.71 -5.01 6.41
CA LYS A 126 -23.54 -4.13 5.59
C LYS A 126 -22.66 -3.12 4.85
N ILE A 127 -22.73 -3.16 3.52
CA ILE A 127 -22.01 -2.24 2.64
C ILE A 127 -22.60 -0.83 2.81
N ASN A 128 -21.87 0.03 3.52
CA ASN A 128 -22.20 1.45 3.64
C ASN A 128 -21.67 2.21 2.43
N HIS A 129 -22.40 2.10 1.33
CA HIS A 129 -22.09 2.67 0.02
C HIS A 129 -21.75 4.18 0.10
N ILE A 130 -22.45 4.94 0.96
CA ILE A 130 -22.20 6.38 1.14
C ILE A 130 -20.80 6.62 1.69
N THR A 131 -20.40 5.91 2.75
CA THR A 131 -19.08 6.06 3.37
C THR A 131 -17.97 5.69 2.38
N TYR A 132 -18.15 4.62 1.61
CA TYR A 132 -17.16 4.18 0.62
C TYR A 132 -16.99 5.19 -0.51
N ILE A 133 -18.08 5.77 -1.02
CA ILE A 133 -18.01 6.82 -2.04
C ILE A 133 -17.33 8.07 -1.48
N VAL A 134 -17.70 8.51 -0.27
CA VAL A 134 -17.11 9.70 0.36
C VAL A 134 -15.61 9.53 0.56
N ILE A 135 -15.17 8.39 1.12
CA ILE A 135 -13.74 8.10 1.30
C ILE A 135 -13.06 8.02 -0.07
N ALA A 136 -13.63 7.32 -1.05
CA ALA A 136 -13.05 7.20 -2.39
C ALA A 136 -12.86 8.57 -3.06
N VAL A 137 -13.84 9.47 -2.97
CA VAL A 137 -13.77 10.83 -3.52
C VAL A 137 -12.70 11.66 -2.80
N ILE A 138 -12.71 11.68 -1.47
CA ILE A 138 -11.74 12.45 -0.68
C ILE A 138 -10.33 11.93 -0.92
N THR A 139 -10.12 10.62 -0.85
CA THR A 139 -8.82 9.99 -1.11
C THR A 139 -8.36 10.26 -2.53
N SER A 140 -9.22 10.09 -3.54
CA SER A 140 -8.86 10.39 -4.92
C SER A 140 -8.46 11.85 -5.12
N ALA A 141 -9.18 12.79 -4.52
CA ALA A 141 -8.84 14.21 -4.61
C ALA A 141 -7.50 14.49 -3.93
N LEU A 142 -7.30 13.97 -2.71
CA LEU A 142 -6.07 14.16 -1.94
C LEU A 142 -4.85 13.60 -2.70
N ILE A 143 -4.95 12.39 -3.26
CA ILE A 143 -3.88 11.81 -4.07
C ILE A 143 -3.66 12.67 -5.33
N PHE A 144 -4.71 13.08 -6.04
CA PHE A 144 -4.57 13.92 -7.23
C PHE A 144 -3.85 15.25 -6.93
N PHE A 145 -4.22 15.96 -5.87
CA PHE A 145 -3.55 17.19 -5.45
C PHE A 145 -2.11 16.94 -5.01
N THR A 146 -1.86 15.87 -4.26
CA THR A 146 -0.50 15.52 -3.80
C THR A 146 0.43 15.25 -4.99
N PHE A 147 -0.04 14.50 -5.99
CA PHE A 147 0.75 14.19 -7.16
C PHE A 147 0.91 15.39 -8.11
N ARG A 148 -0.17 16.15 -8.35
CA ARG A 148 -0.14 17.29 -9.28
C ARG A 148 0.63 18.48 -8.71
N GLN A 149 0.45 18.79 -7.42
CA GLN A 149 0.99 20.00 -6.81
C GLN A 149 2.15 19.73 -5.85
N GLY A 150 2.21 18.55 -5.25
CA GLY A 150 3.38 18.09 -4.50
C GLY A 150 4.46 17.61 -5.45
N PHE A 151 4.19 16.54 -6.21
CA PHE A 151 5.22 15.85 -7.02
C PHE A 151 5.42 16.41 -8.44
N ASP A 152 4.68 17.46 -8.81
CA ASP A 152 4.64 18.04 -10.17
C ASP A 152 4.46 16.97 -11.28
N LEU A 153 3.74 15.89 -10.95
CA LEU A 153 3.48 14.81 -11.88
C LEU A 153 2.22 15.14 -12.68
N MET A 154 2.35 15.27 -14.00
CA MET A 154 1.21 15.36 -14.90
C MET A 154 0.44 14.04 -14.92
N LEU A 155 -0.54 13.91 -14.01
CA LEU A 155 -1.50 12.82 -14.05
C LEU A 155 -2.48 13.05 -15.19
N PRO A 156 -2.85 12.01 -15.97
CA PRO A 156 -3.85 12.13 -17.02
C PRO A 156 -5.16 12.63 -16.41
N THR A 157 -5.60 13.82 -16.78
CA THR A 157 -6.89 14.36 -16.34
C THR A 157 -8.05 13.79 -17.17
N GLY A 158 -7.75 13.12 -18.29
CA GLY A 158 -8.71 12.45 -19.16
C GLY A 158 -9.70 13.43 -19.76
N PHE A 159 -11.00 13.19 -19.55
CA PHE A 159 -12.08 14.06 -20.05
C PHE A 159 -12.24 15.37 -19.26
N LEU A 160 -11.72 15.43 -18.03
CA LEU A 160 -11.70 16.65 -17.23
C LEU A 160 -10.55 17.52 -17.73
N LYS A 161 -10.82 18.46 -18.65
CA LYS A 161 -9.86 19.53 -19.01
C LYS A 161 -9.75 20.52 -17.84
N ILE A 162 -9.11 20.11 -16.74
CA ILE A 162 -8.75 20.92 -15.57
C ILE A 162 -7.23 20.88 -15.39
#